data_AF-A0A955Q833-F1
#
_entry.id   AF-A0A955Q833-F1
#
_cell.length_a   1.000
_cell.length_b   1.000
_cell.length_c   1.000
_cell.angle_alpha   90.00
_cell.angle_beta   90.00
_cell.angle_gamma   90.00
#
_symmetry.space_group_name_H-M   'P 1'
#
loop_
_entity.id
_entity.type
_entity.pdbx_description
1 polymer ?
#
loop_
_entity_poly.entity_id
_entity_poly.type
_entity_poly.pdbx_seq_one_letter_code
_entity_poly.pdbx_strand_id
1 'polypeptide(L)'
;MKIYGIDFTSRPKRSKPITFLRCTLDGTHLIAEELSEWQEFRQFEVALEEEGPWIAGIDFPFGQARRFIETIGWPATWQGYVDTVSTMTRQEFRAALDAYRKDRPAGDKEHKRATDIAAGSISPQKLYGTPVGLMFFEGAPRIKAAGVTIPLLQTGDP
;
A
#
# COMPACT_ATOMS: atom_id res chain seq x y z
N MET A 1 3.05 23.72 3.39
CA MET A 1 2.42 22.42 3.75
C MET A 1 3.45 21.32 3.61
N LYS A 2 3.58 20.40 4.56
CA LYS A 2 4.51 19.27 4.44
C LYS A 2 3.96 18.21 3.47
N ILE A 3 4.80 17.75 2.54
CA ILE A 3 4.48 16.67 1.60
C ILE A 3 5.57 15.60 1.70
N TYR A 4 5.16 14.34 1.84
CA TYR A 4 6.04 13.19 1.86
C TYR A 4 5.88 12.38 0.58
N GLY A 5 6.97 12.13 -0.13
CA GLY A 5 7.03 11.19 -1.25
C GLY A 5 7.72 9.91 -0.82
N ILE A 6 7.08 8.76 -1.04
CA ILE A 6 7.58 7.46 -0.57
C ILE A 6 7.57 6.43 -1.71
N ASP A 7 8.76 6.02 -2.14
CA ASP A 7 8.97 4.82 -2.97
C ASP A 7 9.18 3.62 -2.04
N PHE A 8 8.19 2.73 -2.03
CA PHE A 8 7.98 1.69 -1.07
C PHE A 8 8.35 0.33 -1.65
N THR A 9 9.05 -0.46 -0.85
CA THR A 9 9.37 -1.85 -1.17
C THR A 9 8.79 -2.78 -0.12
N SER A 10 8.23 -3.90 -0.58
CA SER A 10 7.77 -4.95 0.33
C SER A 10 8.90 -5.70 1.04
N ARG A 11 10.17 -5.42 0.75
CA ARG A 11 11.34 -6.06 1.38
C ARG A 11 12.48 -5.04 1.45
N PRO A 12 12.40 -4.06 2.37
CA PRO A 12 13.46 -3.08 2.53
C PRO A 12 14.75 -3.78 2.95
N LYS A 13 15.84 -3.35 2.32
CA LYS A 13 17.20 -3.83 2.55
C LYS A 13 18.18 -2.83 1.98
N ARG A 14 19.47 -2.96 2.29
CA ARG A 14 20.51 -2.06 1.77
C ARG A 14 20.48 -1.84 0.25
N SER A 15 20.23 -2.87 -0.55
CA SER A 15 20.19 -2.77 -2.02
C SER A 15 18.83 -2.37 -2.60
N LYS A 16 17.82 -2.25 -1.75
CA LYS A 16 16.46 -1.83 -2.12
C LYS A 16 15.81 -1.23 -0.87
N PRO A 17 16.17 0.01 -0.48
CA PRO A 17 15.54 0.69 0.65
C PRO A 17 14.11 1.14 0.28
N ILE A 18 13.37 1.61 1.27
CA ILE A 18 12.26 2.56 1.06
C ILE A 18 12.89 3.94 0.91
N THR A 19 12.59 4.66 -0.15
CA THR A 19 13.09 6.02 -0.36
C THR A 19 12.03 7.00 0.12
N PHE A 20 12.41 7.92 1.00
CA PHE A 20 11.56 8.96 1.56
C PHE A 20 12.09 10.33 1.18
N LEU A 21 11.21 11.17 0.64
CA LEU A 21 11.50 12.56 0.36
C LEU A 21 10.53 13.45 1.15
N ARG A 22 11.08 14.26 2.05
CA ARG A 22 10.36 15.35 2.71
C ARG A 22 10.43 16.60 1.84
N CYS A 23 9.26 17.18 1.60
CA CYS A 23 9.10 18.41 0.86
C CYS A 23 8.23 19.41 1.61
N THR A 24 8.43 20.69 1.31
CA THR A 24 7.50 21.76 1.65
C THR A 24 6.84 22.30 0.37
N LEU A 25 5.51 22.28 0.33
CA LEU A 25 4.72 22.99 -0.68
C LEU A 25 4.44 24.42 -0.17
N ASP A 26 4.92 25.41 -0.91
CA ASP A 26 4.65 26.84 -0.73
C ASP A 26 3.94 27.40 -1.98
N GLY A 27 2.64 27.68 -1.85
CA GLY A 27 1.78 28.02 -2.99
C GLY A 27 1.80 26.92 -4.05
N THR A 28 2.42 27.20 -5.20
CA THR A 28 2.59 26.27 -6.33
C THR A 28 3.99 25.67 -6.43
N HIS A 29 4.89 25.98 -5.51
CA HIS A 29 6.29 25.54 -5.54
C HIS A 29 6.51 24.41 -4.54
N LEU A 30 6.97 23.26 -5.04
CA LEU A 30 7.38 22.14 -4.21
C LEU A 30 8.89 22.20 -4.00
N ILE A 31 9.32 22.34 -2.74
CA ILE A 31 10.71 22.39 -2.34
C ILE A 31 11.09 21.04 -1.73
N ALA A 32 12.04 20.35 -2.34
CA ALA A 32 12.62 19.12 -1.79
C ALA A 32 13.65 19.46 -0.70
N GLU A 33 13.48 18.93 0.50
CA GLU A 33 14.28 19.30 1.67
C GLU A 33 15.22 18.17 2.08
N GLU A 34 14.66 17.01 2.41
CA GLU A 34 15.41 15.90 3.00
C GLU A 34 15.09 14.59 2.29
N LEU A 35 16.13 13.92 1.79
CA LEU A 35 16.06 12.59 1.21
C LEU A 35 16.64 11.59 2.19
N SER A 36 15.86 10.55 2.52
CA SER A 36 16.28 9.44 3.37
C SER A 36 16.06 8.10 2.67
N GLU A 37 16.90 7.13 3.02
CA GLU A 37 16.77 5.73 2.60
C GLU A 37 16.63 4.83 3.82
N TRP A 38 15.51 4.14 3.90
CA TRP A 38 15.15 3.29 5.03
C TRP A 38 15.28 1.81 4.67
N GLN A 39 16.04 1.08 5.47
CA GLN A 39 16.34 -0.34 5.25
C GLN A 39 15.40 -1.25 6.05
N GLU A 40 14.60 -0.66 6.94
CA GLU A 40 13.66 -1.35 7.81
C GLU A 40 12.32 -0.64 7.83
N PHE A 41 11.24 -1.40 8.02
CA PHE A 41 9.90 -0.84 8.10
C PHE A 41 9.70 0.10 9.30
N ARG A 42 10.47 -0.09 10.38
CA ARG A 42 10.38 0.74 11.59
C ARG A 42 10.54 2.23 11.30
N GLN A 43 11.42 2.57 10.35
CA GLN A 43 11.68 3.96 9.98
C GLN A 43 10.49 4.58 9.23
N PHE A 44 9.85 3.79 8.37
CA PHE A 44 8.59 4.17 7.73
C PHE A 44 7.46 4.34 8.74
N GLU A 45 7.33 3.42 9.70
CA GLU A 45 6.33 3.48 10.77
C GLU A 45 6.49 4.76 11.62
N VAL A 46 7.72 5.08 12.04
CA VAL A 46 8.02 6.31 12.79
C VAL A 46 7.68 7.56 11.99
N ALA A 47 7.94 7.58 10.68
CA ALA A 47 7.59 8.72 9.83
C ALA A 47 6.07 8.94 9.70
N LEU A 48 5.27 7.87 9.77
CA LEU A 48 3.81 7.96 9.78
C LEU A 48 3.26 8.50 11.12
N GLU A 49 4.02 8.37 12.20
CA GLU A 49 3.65 8.86 13.54
C GLU A 49 4.03 10.33 13.77
N GLU A 50 4.68 10.99 12.80
CA GLU A 50 5.03 12.42 12.92
C GLU A 50 3.79 13.30 13.01
N GLU A 51 3.82 14.30 13.90
CA GLU A 51 2.72 15.25 14.06
C GLU A 51 2.44 16.03 12.76
N GLY A 52 1.15 16.11 12.43
CA GLY A 52 0.63 16.80 11.25
C GLY A 52 0.59 18.33 11.38
N PRO A 53 0.12 19.03 10.33
CA PRO A 53 -0.42 18.46 9.09
C PRO A 53 0.67 18.11 8.07
N TRP A 54 0.56 16.93 7.48
CA TRP A 54 1.33 16.50 6.31
C TRP A 54 0.44 15.66 5.37
N ILE A 55 0.81 15.58 4.09
CA ILE A 55 0.22 14.63 3.12
C ILE A 55 1.33 13.73 2.59
N ALA A 56 1.07 12.43 2.50
CA ALA A 56 1.99 11.47 1.90
C ALA A 56 1.43 10.86 0.61
N GLY A 57 2.27 10.82 -0.43
CA GLY A 57 2.10 9.95 -1.59
C GLY A 57 2.99 8.73 -1.43
N ILE A 58 2.41 7.53 -1.51
CA ILE A 58 3.13 6.26 -1.35
C ILE A 58 2.80 5.34 -2.53
N ASP A 59 3.81 4.79 -3.18
CA ASP A 59 3.70 4.08 -4.46
C ASP A 59 3.32 2.57 -4.35
N PHE A 60 2.39 2.24 -3.45
CA PHE A 60 1.78 0.91 -3.41
C PHE A 60 0.25 0.98 -3.46
N PRO A 61 -0.44 -0.09 -3.90
CA PRO A 61 -1.89 -0.09 -3.90
C PRO A 61 -2.42 -0.21 -2.46
N PHE A 62 -3.17 0.79 -1.99
CA PHE A 62 -3.72 0.77 -0.62
C PHE A 62 -4.80 -0.31 -0.41
N GLY A 63 -5.35 -0.88 -1.48
CA GLY A 63 -6.42 -1.88 -1.38
C GLY A 63 -6.39 -2.86 -2.52
N GLN A 64 -7.15 -3.94 -2.36
CA GLN A 64 -7.29 -5.01 -3.34
C GLN A 64 -8.53 -4.83 -4.23
N ALA A 65 -8.63 -5.60 -5.31
CA ALA A 65 -9.80 -5.57 -6.19
C ALA A 65 -11.05 -6.07 -5.46
N ARG A 66 -12.17 -5.33 -5.61
CA ARG A 66 -13.47 -5.67 -5.00
C ARG A 66 -13.89 -7.12 -5.29
N ARG A 67 -13.78 -7.53 -6.56
CA ARG A 67 -14.11 -8.88 -7.03
C ARG A 67 -13.31 -9.97 -6.30
N PHE A 68 -12.03 -9.72 -6.00
CA PHE A 68 -11.20 -10.66 -5.25
C PHE A 68 -11.72 -10.82 -3.82
N ILE A 69 -11.86 -9.70 -3.11
CA ILE A 69 -12.32 -9.66 -1.71
C ILE A 69 -13.65 -10.39 -1.55
N GLU A 70 -14.62 -10.09 -2.43
CA GLU A 70 -15.95 -10.72 -2.41
C GLU A 70 -15.89 -12.22 -2.72
N THR A 71 -15.09 -12.64 -3.72
CA THR A 71 -15.02 -14.06 -4.11
C THR A 71 -14.44 -14.92 -3.00
N ILE A 72 -13.40 -14.45 -2.31
CA ILE A 72 -12.72 -15.24 -1.27
C ILE A 72 -13.39 -15.11 0.10
N GLY A 73 -14.46 -14.33 0.21
CA GLY A 73 -15.25 -14.18 1.43
C GLY A 73 -14.58 -13.36 2.53
N TRP A 74 -13.64 -12.48 2.19
CA TRP A 74 -13.08 -11.53 3.17
C TRP A 74 -14.07 -10.40 3.49
N PRO A 75 -13.92 -9.71 4.63
CA PRO A 75 -14.78 -8.59 4.97
C PRO A 75 -14.80 -7.51 3.88
N ALA A 76 -15.97 -6.95 3.61
CA ALA A 76 -16.14 -5.98 2.52
C ALA A 76 -15.53 -4.60 2.82
N THR A 77 -15.36 -4.22 4.09
CA THR A 77 -14.76 -2.93 4.45
C THR A 77 -13.24 -2.98 4.31
N TRP A 78 -12.62 -1.84 3.97
CA TRP A 78 -11.17 -1.74 3.88
C TRP A 78 -10.50 -2.14 5.20
N GLN A 79 -10.98 -1.61 6.32
CA GLN A 79 -10.49 -1.98 7.65
C GLN A 79 -10.59 -3.48 7.88
N GLY A 80 -11.76 -4.07 7.61
CA GLY A 80 -12.02 -5.46 7.96
C GLY A 80 -11.12 -6.44 7.20
N TYR A 81 -10.92 -6.25 5.89
CA TYR A 81 -10.01 -7.14 5.18
C TYR A 81 -8.54 -6.80 5.46
N VAL A 82 -8.17 -5.55 5.75
CA VAL A 82 -6.79 -5.23 6.17
C VAL A 82 -6.48 -5.85 7.54
N ASP A 83 -7.46 -5.91 8.45
CA ASP A 83 -7.35 -6.66 9.71
C ASP A 83 -7.22 -8.16 9.50
N THR A 84 -7.93 -8.70 8.52
CA THR A 84 -7.75 -10.12 8.15
C THR A 84 -6.35 -10.36 7.59
N VAL A 85 -5.83 -9.43 6.79
CA VAL A 85 -4.48 -9.52 6.21
C VAL A 85 -3.38 -9.35 7.26
N SER A 86 -3.59 -8.51 8.28
CA SER A 86 -2.59 -8.26 9.32
C SER A 86 -2.33 -9.46 10.23
N THR A 87 -3.27 -10.41 10.31
CA THR A 87 -3.09 -11.68 11.03
C THR A 87 -2.42 -12.77 10.20
N MET A 88 -2.21 -12.54 8.90
CA MET A 88 -1.61 -13.53 8.00
C MET A 88 -0.10 -13.42 7.96
N THR A 89 0.56 -14.55 7.78
CA THR A 89 1.92 -14.60 7.24
C THR A 89 1.94 -14.19 5.77
N ARG A 90 3.10 -13.75 5.29
CA ARG A 90 3.29 -13.48 3.86
C ARG A 90 2.99 -14.70 2.99
N GLN A 91 3.24 -15.91 3.48
CA GLN A 91 2.98 -17.14 2.74
C GLN A 91 1.48 -17.40 2.59
N GLU A 92 0.70 -17.20 3.65
CA GLU A 92 -0.77 -17.34 3.62
C GLU A 92 -1.40 -16.31 2.68
N PHE A 93 -0.97 -15.05 2.74
CA PHE A 93 -1.45 -14.03 1.81
C PHE A 93 -1.16 -14.38 0.34
N ARG A 94 0.04 -14.89 0.04
CA ARG A 94 0.38 -15.40 -1.29
C ARG A 94 -0.51 -16.57 -1.68
N ALA A 95 -0.74 -17.51 -0.77
CA ALA A 95 -1.57 -18.67 -1.01
C ALA A 95 -3.02 -18.28 -1.34
N ALA A 96 -3.58 -17.24 -0.68
CA ALA A 96 -4.91 -16.73 -1.01
C ALA A 96 -5.00 -16.20 -2.45
N LEU A 97 -4.00 -15.43 -2.91
CA LEU A 97 -3.92 -14.94 -4.28
C LEU A 97 -3.68 -16.07 -5.30
N ASP A 98 -2.83 -17.03 -4.95
CA ASP A 98 -2.52 -18.18 -5.79
C ASP A 98 -3.74 -19.11 -5.94
N ALA A 99 -4.49 -19.35 -4.87
CA ALA A 99 -5.74 -20.11 -4.88
C ALA A 99 -6.80 -19.40 -5.74
N TYR A 100 -6.94 -18.08 -5.59
CA TYR A 100 -7.89 -17.29 -6.38
C TYR A 100 -7.67 -17.39 -7.89
N ARG A 101 -6.42 -17.45 -8.35
CA ARG A 101 -6.08 -17.49 -9.78
C ARG A 101 -6.02 -18.91 -10.37
N LYS A 102 -5.93 -19.95 -9.53
CA LYS A 102 -5.57 -21.32 -9.93
C LYS A 102 -6.49 -21.86 -11.02
N ASP A 103 -7.80 -21.81 -10.78
CA ASP A 103 -8.81 -22.44 -11.64
C ASP A 103 -9.49 -21.44 -12.58
N ARG A 104 -8.95 -20.21 -12.69
CA ARG A 104 -9.52 -19.15 -13.53
C ARG A 104 -8.96 -19.17 -14.96
N PRO A 105 -9.77 -18.85 -15.98
CA PRO A 105 -9.32 -18.69 -17.35
C PRO A 105 -8.19 -17.66 -17.51
N ALA A 106 -7.42 -17.78 -18.60
CA ALA A 106 -6.47 -16.75 -18.99
C ALA A 106 -7.19 -15.40 -19.17
N GLY A 107 -6.58 -14.31 -18.69
CA GLY A 107 -7.19 -12.98 -18.69
C GLY A 107 -8.10 -12.67 -17.48
N ASP A 108 -8.52 -13.68 -16.70
CA ASP A 108 -9.37 -13.50 -15.52
C ASP A 108 -8.65 -13.81 -14.20
N LYS A 109 -7.32 -13.88 -14.19
CA LYS A 109 -6.53 -14.35 -13.03
C LYS A 109 -6.19 -13.26 -12.02
N GLU A 110 -6.07 -12.02 -12.48
CA GLU A 110 -5.65 -10.86 -11.69
C GLU A 110 -6.58 -9.69 -12.05
N HIS A 111 -7.44 -9.27 -11.12
CA HIS A 111 -8.42 -8.20 -11.32
C HIS A 111 -7.87 -6.85 -10.90
N LYS A 112 -8.24 -5.84 -11.67
CA LYS A 112 -7.93 -4.44 -11.42
C LYS A 112 -9.06 -3.80 -10.63
N ARG A 113 -8.74 -2.79 -9.81
CA ARG A 113 -9.73 -1.84 -9.28
C ARG A 113 -10.13 -0.87 -10.38
N ALA A 114 -11.25 -0.17 -10.19
CA ALA A 114 -11.69 0.87 -11.13
C ALA A 114 -10.59 1.93 -11.36
N THR A 115 -9.88 2.32 -10.30
CA THR A 115 -8.76 3.27 -10.37
C THR A 115 -7.56 2.71 -11.13
N ASP A 116 -7.24 1.42 -10.98
CA ASP A 116 -6.14 0.80 -11.73
C ASP A 116 -6.46 0.75 -13.24
N ILE A 117 -7.72 0.56 -13.61
CA ILE A 117 -8.16 0.62 -15.01
C ILE A 117 -8.01 2.04 -15.55
N ALA A 118 -8.54 3.03 -14.82
CA ALA A 118 -8.49 4.44 -15.23
C ALA A 118 -7.04 4.97 -15.37
N ALA A 119 -6.14 4.53 -14.50
CA ALA A 119 -4.73 4.93 -14.51
C ALA A 119 -3.84 4.04 -15.40
N GLY A 120 -4.38 3.04 -16.10
CA GLY A 120 -3.58 2.09 -16.89
C GLY A 120 -2.62 1.23 -16.05
N SER A 121 -2.85 1.13 -14.74
CA SER A 121 -2.00 0.40 -13.80
C SER A 121 -2.18 -1.12 -13.87
N ILE A 122 -1.27 -1.85 -13.22
CA ILE A 122 -1.36 -3.30 -13.03
C ILE A 122 -2.34 -3.66 -11.89
N SER A 123 -2.73 -4.94 -11.83
CA SER A 123 -3.57 -5.43 -10.73
C SER A 123 -2.83 -5.36 -9.38
N PRO A 124 -3.50 -4.97 -8.27
CA PRO A 124 -2.93 -5.03 -6.92
C PRO A 124 -2.70 -6.47 -6.43
N GLN A 125 -3.11 -7.48 -7.21
CA GLN A 125 -2.89 -8.89 -6.94
C GLN A 125 -1.55 -9.40 -7.48
N LYS A 126 -0.76 -8.56 -8.16
CA LYS A 126 0.49 -9.00 -8.80
C LYS A 126 1.52 -9.44 -7.77
N LEU A 127 2.04 -10.67 -7.94
CA LEU A 127 3.02 -11.29 -7.05
C LEU A 127 4.44 -11.42 -7.63
N TYR A 128 4.61 -11.23 -8.94
CA TYR A 128 5.88 -11.44 -9.65
C TYR A 128 6.19 -10.26 -10.58
N GLY A 129 7.48 -10.03 -10.87
CA GLY A 129 7.95 -8.81 -11.55
C GLY A 129 7.93 -7.64 -10.58
N THR A 130 6.87 -6.83 -10.64
CA THR A 130 6.59 -5.78 -9.64
C THR A 130 5.55 -6.32 -8.65
N PRO A 131 5.96 -6.79 -7.45
CA PRO A 131 5.08 -7.51 -6.54
C PRO A 131 4.21 -6.55 -5.71
N VAL A 132 3.38 -5.74 -6.36
CA VAL A 132 2.55 -4.72 -5.71
C VAL A 132 1.55 -5.32 -4.71
N GLY A 133 1.16 -6.59 -4.88
CA GLY A 133 0.37 -7.29 -3.86
C GLY A 133 1.13 -7.52 -2.56
N LEU A 134 2.45 -7.76 -2.64
CA LEU A 134 3.28 -7.84 -1.45
C LEU A 134 3.56 -6.46 -0.85
N MET A 135 3.55 -5.40 -1.66
CA MET A 135 3.65 -4.03 -1.15
C MET A 135 2.38 -3.64 -0.40
N PHE A 136 1.19 -4.01 -0.90
CA PHE A 136 -0.05 -3.92 -0.14
C PHE A 136 0.02 -4.69 1.18
N PHE A 137 0.48 -5.96 1.14
CA PHE A 137 0.58 -6.81 2.34
C PHE A 137 1.42 -6.16 3.44
N GLU A 138 2.52 -5.51 3.09
CA GLU A 138 3.37 -4.84 4.08
C GLU A 138 2.90 -3.41 4.41
N GLY A 139 2.44 -2.66 3.42
CA GLY A 139 2.13 -1.24 3.58
C GLY A 139 0.76 -0.98 4.21
N ALA A 140 -0.29 -1.68 3.77
CA ALA A 140 -1.66 -1.38 4.18
C ALA A 140 -1.92 -1.59 5.70
N PRO A 141 -1.44 -2.68 6.33
CA PRO A 141 -1.56 -2.83 7.78
C PRO A 141 -0.82 -1.73 8.56
N ARG A 142 0.33 -1.27 8.06
CA ARG A 142 1.15 -0.24 8.73
C ARG A 142 0.49 1.14 8.68
N ILE A 143 -0.03 1.54 7.52
CA ILE A 143 -0.78 2.81 7.42
C ILE A 143 -2.10 2.75 8.21
N LYS A 144 -2.75 1.57 8.28
CA LYS A 144 -3.92 1.38 9.14
C LYS A 144 -3.56 1.59 10.61
N ALA A 145 -2.49 0.95 11.07
CA ALA A 145 -2.03 1.01 12.45
C ALA A 145 -1.58 2.42 12.87
N ALA A 146 -0.98 3.18 11.96
CA ALA A 146 -0.57 4.57 12.21
C ALA A 146 -1.74 5.55 12.38
N GLY A 147 -2.99 5.12 12.23
CA GLY A 147 -4.15 5.98 12.48
C GLY A 147 -4.28 7.16 11.50
N VAL A 148 -3.61 7.13 10.35
CA VAL A 148 -3.64 8.24 9.39
C VAL A 148 -4.98 8.29 8.65
N THR A 149 -5.39 9.50 8.24
CA THR A 149 -6.56 9.65 7.38
C THR A 149 -6.22 9.19 5.95
N ILE A 150 -6.99 8.24 5.44
CA ILE A 150 -6.91 7.77 4.06
C ILE A 150 -8.26 8.07 3.39
N PRO A 151 -8.33 9.04 2.46
CA PRO A 151 -9.60 9.45 1.87
C PRO A 151 -10.44 8.26 1.38
N LEU A 152 -11.71 8.22 1.78
CA LEU A 152 -12.69 7.17 1.47
C LEU A 152 -12.40 5.77 2.03
N LEU A 153 -11.24 5.56 2.65
CA LEU A 153 -10.86 4.27 3.22
C LEU A 153 -10.87 4.32 4.73
N GLN A 154 -10.19 5.27 5.38
CA GLN A 154 -10.04 5.40 6.83
C GLN A 154 -10.15 6.86 7.26
N THR A 155 -10.95 7.13 8.30
CA THR A 155 -10.86 8.39 9.05
C THR A 155 -9.85 8.18 10.17
N GLY A 156 -8.78 8.97 10.14
CA GLY A 156 -7.71 8.92 11.12
C GLY A 156 -7.92 9.88 12.29
N ASP A 157 -6.85 10.11 13.06
CA ASP A 157 -6.86 11.07 14.17
C ASP A 157 -7.16 12.50 13.66
N PRO A 158 -7.94 13.30 14.43
CA PRO A 158 -8.35 14.65 14.06
C PRO A 158 -7.22 15.70 14.12
#